data_AF-A0A397G2T8-F1
#
_entry.id   AF-A0A397G2T8-F1
#
_cell.length_a   1.000
_cell.length_b   1.000
_cell.length_c   1.000
_cell.angle_alpha   90.00
_cell.angle_beta   90.00
_cell.angle_gamma   90.00
#
_symmetry.space_group_name_H-M   'P 1'
#
loop_
_entity.id
_entity.type
_entity.pdbx_description
1 polymer ?
#
loop_
_entity_poly.entity_id
_entity_poly.type
_entity_poly.pdbx_seq_one_letter_code
_entity_poly.pdbx_strand_id
1 'polypeptide(L)'
;MASLTDFFTAFDAAASKEKFTPALQSAAASIDKAALQAALDAVLAGGDDATAGANDAVLKAGFEFATELIKMLEKEPGPEEKLG
;
A
#
# COMPACT_ATOMS: atom_id res chain seq x y z
N MET A 1 10.48 1.78 -9.96
CA MET A 1 9.55 2.89 -10.27
C MET A 1 8.15 2.38 -10.62
N ALA A 2 7.98 1.41 -11.52
CA ALA A 2 6.66 0.82 -11.83
C ALA A 2 5.93 0.26 -10.59
N SER A 3 6.64 -0.45 -9.69
CA SER A 3 6.06 -1.04 -8.47
C SER A 3 5.48 -0.03 -7.47
N LEU A 4 6.07 1.17 -7.34
CA LEU A 4 5.50 2.23 -6.50
C LEU A 4 4.27 2.87 -7.13
N THR A 5 4.23 2.96 -8.46
CA THR A 5 3.07 3.48 -9.18
C THR A 5 1.86 2.56 -8.99
N ASP A 6 2.07 1.25 -9.12
CA ASP A 6 1.02 0.25 -8.89
C ASP A 6 0.57 0.24 -7.42
N PHE A 7 1.51 0.32 -6.48
CA PHE A 7 1.22 0.43 -5.05
C PHE A 7 0.33 1.64 -4.74
N PHE A 8 0.70 2.83 -5.22
CA PHE A 8 -0.08 4.04 -4.95
C PHE A 8 -1.40 4.09 -5.72
N THR A 9 -1.50 3.41 -6.87
CA THR A 9 -2.78 3.22 -7.56
C THR A 9 -3.73 2.36 -6.74
N ALA A 10 -3.24 1.24 -6.18
CA ALA A 10 -4.02 0.42 -5.27
C ALA A 10 -4.37 1.16 -3.96
N PHE A 11 -3.43 1.95 -3.43
CA PHE A 11 -3.67 2.82 -2.29
C PHE A 11 -4.81 3.80 -2.56
N ASP A 12 -4.80 4.50 -3.69
CA ASP A 12 -5.85 5.47 -4.05
C ASP A 12 -7.21 4.79 -4.24
N ALA A 13 -7.25 3.62 -4.86
CA ALA A 13 -8.48 2.84 -5.01
C ALA A 13 -9.04 2.35 -3.66
N ALA A 14 -8.17 2.04 -2.69
CA ALA A 14 -8.58 1.71 -1.32
C ALA A 14 -9.06 2.96 -0.57
N ALA A 15 -8.32 4.06 -0.61
CA ALA A 15 -8.63 5.29 0.11
C ALA A 15 -9.94 5.94 -0.37
N SER A 16 -10.22 5.86 -1.67
CA SER A 16 -11.48 6.33 -2.28
C SER A 16 -12.68 5.41 -2.02
N LYS A 17 -12.45 4.25 -1.39
CA LYS A 17 -13.46 3.19 -1.18
C LYS A 17 -14.05 2.61 -2.47
N GLU A 18 -13.36 2.79 -3.60
CA GLU A 18 -13.77 2.25 -4.89
C GLU A 18 -13.59 0.73 -4.95
N LYS A 19 -12.49 0.23 -4.35
CA LYS A 19 -12.12 -1.19 -4.34
C LYS A 19 -11.76 -1.67 -2.94
N PHE A 20 -11.51 -2.97 -2.84
CA PHE A 20 -10.97 -3.65 -1.66
C PHE A 20 -11.94 -3.73 -0.46
N THR A 21 -11.55 -4.49 0.57
CA THR A 21 -12.39 -4.69 1.76
C THR A 21 -12.41 -3.44 2.67
N PRO A 22 -13.45 -3.27 3.51
CA PRO A 22 -13.55 -2.13 4.43
C PRO A 22 -12.33 -1.97 5.36
N ALA A 23 -11.69 -3.09 5.72
CA ALA A 23 -10.46 -3.09 6.52
C ALA A 23 -9.32 -2.39 5.78
N LEU A 24 -9.10 -2.73 4.51
CA LEU A 24 -8.04 -2.13 3.71
C LEU A 24 -8.34 -0.65 3.36
N GLN A 25 -9.61 -0.33 3.10
CA GLN A 25 -10.05 1.05 2.90
C GLN A 25 -9.78 1.92 4.13
N SER A 26 -10.07 1.39 5.33
CA SER A 26 -9.83 2.10 6.59
C SER A 26 -8.33 2.27 6.87
N ALA A 27 -7.52 1.25 6.57
CA ALA A 27 -6.07 1.33 6.67
C ALA A 27 -5.51 2.43 5.73
N ALA A 28 -5.92 2.44 4.46
CA ALA A 28 -5.50 3.47 3.51
C ALA A 28 -5.90 4.89 3.97
N ALA A 29 -7.12 5.06 4.47
CA ALA A 29 -7.62 6.35 4.94
C ALA A 29 -6.87 6.89 6.18
N SER A 30 -6.24 6.01 6.97
CA SER A 30 -5.45 6.40 8.15
C SER A 30 -4.01 6.82 7.85
N ILE A 31 -3.55 6.62 6.61
CA ILE A 31 -2.17 6.90 6.20
C ILE A 31 -2.12 8.24 5.47
N ASP A 32 -1.20 9.11 5.88
CA ASP A 32 -0.85 10.29 5.08
C ASP A 32 -0.05 9.84 3.85
N LYS A 33 -0.72 9.82 2.69
CA LYS A 33 -0.13 9.41 1.42
C LYS A 33 1.10 10.24 1.04
N ALA A 34 1.06 11.57 1.26
CA ALA A 34 2.15 12.44 0.88
C ALA A 34 3.38 12.19 1.78
N ALA A 35 3.16 12.00 3.09
CA ALA A 35 4.22 11.60 4.01
C ALA A 35 4.80 10.22 3.66
N LEU A 36 3.95 9.25 3.28
CA LEU A 36 4.41 7.93 2.85
C LEU A 36 5.23 7.98 1.55
N GLN A 37 4.80 8.76 0.56
CA GLN A 37 5.55 8.97 -0.68
C GLN A 37 6.94 9.57 -0.39
N ALA A 38 6.99 10.65 0.39
CA ALA A 38 8.25 11.29 0.76
C ALA A 38 9.18 10.34 1.55
N ALA A 39 8.62 9.53 2.44
CA ALA A 39 9.37 8.55 3.21
C ALA A 39 9.96 7.44 2.31
N LEU A 40 9.19 6.91 1.37
CA LEU A 40 9.66 5.89 0.43
C LEU A 40 10.73 6.46 -0.52
N ASP A 41 10.54 7.68 -1.02
CA ASP A 41 11.53 8.36 -1.85
C ASP A 41 12.84 8.59 -1.09
N ALA A 42 12.77 8.99 0.18
CA ALA A 42 13.95 9.18 1.03
C ALA A 42 14.71 7.87 1.26
N VAL A 43 14.01 6.76 1.51
CA VAL A 43 14.62 5.44 1.67
C VAL A 43 15.24 4.96 0.36
N LEU A 44 14.55 5.09 -0.76
CA LEU A 44 15.05 4.66 -2.07
C LEU A 44 16.25 5.49 -2.56
N ALA A 45 16.33 6.77 -2.17
CA ALA A 45 17.47 7.62 -2.46
C ALA A 45 18.68 7.35 -1.55
N GLY A 46 18.47 6.74 -0.38
CA GLY A 46 19.50 6.52 0.64
C GLY A 46 20.51 5.41 0.35
N GLY A 47 20.29 4.59 -0.69
CA GLY A 47 21.17 3.47 -1.02
C GLY A 47 21.20 2.39 0.06
N ASP A 48 22.32 1.66 0.18
CA ASP A 48 22.45 0.52 1.11
C ASP A 48 22.41 0.91 2.59
N ASP A 49 22.66 2.19 2.92
CA ASP A 49 22.64 2.71 4.30
C ASP A 49 21.30 3.35 4.70
N ALA A 50 20.27 3.23 3.86
CA ALA A 50 18.97 3.80 4.13
C ALA A 50 18.34 3.24 5.41
N THR A 51 17.90 4.11 6.31
CA THR A 51 17.21 3.73 7.54
C THR A 51 15.86 4.43 7.65
N ALA A 52 14.90 3.78 8.32
CA ALA A 52 13.56 4.33 8.49
C ALA A 52 13.57 5.64 9.31
N GLY A 53 14.44 5.75 10.33
CA GLY A 53 14.64 6.98 11.10
C GLY A 53 13.33 7.61 11.57
N ALA A 54 13.16 8.90 11.29
CA ALA A 54 11.93 9.65 11.61
C ALA A 54 10.68 9.18 10.83
N ASN A 55 10.86 8.38 9.77
CA ASN A 55 9.78 7.88 8.93
C ASN A 55 9.25 6.50 9.36
N ASP A 56 9.75 5.92 10.46
CA ASP A 56 9.43 4.54 10.90
C ASP A 56 7.92 4.27 10.98
N ALA A 57 7.16 5.16 11.64
CA ALA A 57 5.73 4.99 11.80
C ALA A 57 4.96 4.99 10.46
N VAL A 58 5.30 5.91 9.55
CA VAL A 58 4.60 6.01 8.25
C VAL A 58 4.99 4.88 7.32
N LEU A 59 6.27 4.48 7.31
CA LEU A 59 6.75 3.34 6.53
C LEU A 59 6.09 2.05 7.03
N LYS A 60 6.03 1.85 8.34
CA LYS A 60 5.36 0.70 8.95
C LYS A 60 3.89 0.62 8.53
N ALA A 61 3.15 1.71 8.61
CA ALA A 61 1.75 1.74 8.19
C ALA A 61 1.60 1.41 6.69
N GLY A 62 2.50 1.95 5.84
CA GLY A 62 2.56 1.61 4.41
C GLY A 62 2.84 0.12 4.15
N PHE A 63 3.75 -0.49 4.91
CA PHE A 63 4.06 -1.92 4.83
C PHE A 63 2.90 -2.81 5.30
N GLU A 64 2.23 -2.43 6.38
CA GLU A 64 1.04 -3.12 6.88
C GLU A 64 -0.09 -3.09 5.83
N PHE A 65 -0.33 -1.92 5.21
CA PHE A 65 -1.25 -1.81 4.08
C PHE A 65 -0.83 -2.71 2.90
N ALA A 66 0.44 -2.70 2.49
CA ALA A 66 0.95 -3.55 1.42
C ALA A 66 0.73 -5.04 1.71
N THR A 67 0.96 -5.45 2.94
CA THR A 67 0.77 -6.83 3.40
C THR A 67 -0.69 -7.25 3.29
N GLU A 68 -1.62 -6.42 3.76
CA GLU A 68 -3.05 -6.70 3.67
C GLU A 68 -3.55 -6.69 2.22
N LEU A 69 -3.00 -5.82 1.36
CA LEU A 69 -3.28 -5.82 -0.07
C LEU A 69 -2.86 -7.15 -0.73
N ILE A 70 -1.66 -7.64 -0.44
CA ILE A 70 -1.15 -8.91 -1.00
C ILE A 70 -1.98 -10.11 -0.52
N LYS A 71 -2.37 -10.15 0.77
CA LYS A 71 -3.24 -11.20 1.30
C LYS A 71 -4.58 -11.30 0.57
N MET A 72 -5.05 -10.22 -0.05
CA MET A 72 -6.25 -10.25 -0.89
C MET A 72 -6.00 -10.79 -2.30
N LEU A 73 -4.77 -10.73 -2.81
CA LEU A 73 -4.39 -11.37 -4.08
C LEU A 73 -4.33 -12.90 -3.97
N GLU A 74 -4.06 -13.42 -2.76
CA GLU A 74 -4.06 -14.86 -2.47
C GLU A 74 -5.47 -15.46 -2.33
N LYS A 75 -6.52 -14.64 -2.34
CA LYS A 75 -7.90 -15.12 -2.38
C LYS A 75 -8.25 -15.48 -3.82
N GLU A 76 -8.36 -16.78 -4.11
CA GLU A 76 -8.83 -17.26 -5.42
C GLU A 76 -10.10 -16.51 -5.85
N PRO A 77 -10.23 -16.12 -7.13
CA PRO A 77 -11.46 -15.57 -7.65
C PRO A 77 -12.61 -16.51 -7.30
N GLY A 78 -13.72 -15.94 -6.82
CA GLY A 78 -14.90 -16.73 -6.50
C GLY A 78 -15.36 -17.52 -7.73
N PRO A 79 -16.09 -18.63 -7.56
CA PRO A 79 -16.61 -19.41 -8.70
C PRO A 79 -17.40 -18.55 -9.70
N GLU A 80 -17.97 -17.41 -9.27
CA GLU A 80 -18.66 -16.44 -10.11
C GLU A 80 -17.73 -15.58 -10.99
N GLU A 81 -16.48 -15.35 -10.55
CA GLU A 81 -15.46 -14.61 -11.31
C GLU A 81 -14.67 -15.52 -12.27
N LYS A 82 -14.69 -16.85 -12.06
CA LYS A 82 -14.03 -17.84 -12.94
C LYS A 82 -14.81 -18.16 -14.22
N LEU A 83 -16.01 -17.59 -14.40
CA LEU A 83 -16.91 -17.88 -15.54
C LEU A 83 -17.31 -16.64 -16.36
N GLY A 84 -16.55 -15.55 -16.27
CA GLY A 84 -16.71 -14.35 -17.13
C GLY A 84 -15.90 -14.41 -18.41
#